data_AF-G9KXM6-F1
#
_entry.id   AF-G9KXM6-F1
#
_cell.length_a   1.000
_cell.length_b   1.000
_cell.length_c   1.000
_cell.angle_alpha   90.00
_cell.angle_beta   90.00
_cell.angle_gamma   90.00
#
_symmetry.space_group_name_H-M   'P 1'
#
loop_
_entity.id
_entity.type
_entity.pdbx_description
1 polymer ?
#
loop_
_entity_poly.entity_id
_entity_poly.type
_entity_poly.pdbx_seq_one_letter_code
_entity_poly.pdbx_strand_id
1 'polypeptide(L)'
;FIFGVPASSGTVVSSIHNVCTEAAFLLLGMLRSMLNSPWQSEEEGSWLREYPVTLMQFFRYLYHNVPDLASMWMSPDFLCALAATVFPFNIRPYSEMVTDLDDEVGSPAEEFKAFAADTGMNRSQSEYCNVGTKTYLTNHPAKKFVFDFMRVLIIDNLCLTPASKQT
;
A
#
# COMPACT_ATOMS: atom_id res chain seq x y z
N PHE A 1 -36.36 -13.40 -24.93
CA PHE A 1 -36.25 -14.29 -23.75
C PHE A 1 -35.62 -15.60 -24.18
N ILE A 2 -34.38 -15.86 -23.76
CA ILE A 2 -33.79 -17.19 -23.65
C ILE A 2 -33.33 -17.24 -22.19
N PHE A 3 -33.91 -18.16 -21.41
CA PHE A 3 -33.68 -18.31 -19.96
C PHE A 3 -33.93 -17.08 -19.07
N GLY A 4 -35.01 -16.34 -19.28
CA GLY A 4 -35.64 -15.54 -18.20
C GLY A 4 -34.87 -14.35 -17.63
N VAL A 5 -33.66 -14.02 -18.10
CA VAL A 5 -32.89 -12.84 -17.66
C VAL A 5 -32.75 -11.86 -18.84
N PRO A 6 -32.87 -10.53 -18.62
CA PRO A 6 -32.55 -9.55 -19.65
C PRO A 6 -31.08 -9.70 -20.08
N ALA A 7 -30.86 -9.96 -21.38
CA ALA A 7 -29.54 -10.22 -21.96
C ALA A 7 -28.57 -9.01 -21.94
N SER A 8 -28.99 -7.87 -21.39
CA SER A 8 -28.20 -6.62 -21.35
C SER A 8 -27.74 -6.22 -19.94
N SER A 9 -28.20 -6.88 -18.87
CA SER A 9 -27.89 -6.45 -17.49
C SER A 9 -26.61 -7.06 -16.94
N GLY A 10 -26.24 -8.29 -17.34
CA GLY A 10 -25.10 -9.00 -16.74
C GLY A 10 -23.73 -8.40 -17.05
N THR A 11 -23.53 -7.91 -18.28
CA THR A 11 -22.25 -7.34 -18.75
C THR A 11 -21.98 -5.93 -18.21
N VAL A 12 -23.02 -5.14 -17.98
CA VAL A 12 -22.87 -3.77 -17.47
C VAL A 12 -22.61 -3.80 -15.96
N VAL A 13 -23.32 -4.66 -15.22
CA VAL A 13 -23.14 -4.84 -13.77
C VAL A 13 -21.74 -5.39 -13.44
N SER A 14 -21.23 -6.35 -14.22
CA SER A 14 -19.86 -6.87 -14.02
C SER A 14 -18.78 -5.82 -14.32
N SER A 15 -18.99 -4.98 -15.35
CA SER A 15 -18.08 -3.89 -15.70
C SER A 15 -18.02 -2.82 -14.60
N ILE A 16 -19.17 -2.44 -14.03
CA ILE A 16 -19.23 -1.48 -12.92
C ILE A 16 -18.48 -2.02 -11.68
N HIS A 17 -18.69 -3.30 -11.34
CA HIS A 17 -17.98 -3.93 -10.22
C HIS A 17 -16.45 -3.92 -10.43
N ASN A 18 -16.00 -4.16 -11.65
CA ASN A 18 -14.58 -4.12 -12.01
C ASN A 18 -13.99 -2.70 -11.85
N VAL A 19 -14.66 -1.67 -12.40
CA VAL A 19 -14.23 -0.27 -12.24
C VAL A 19 -14.19 0.17 -10.78
N CYS A 20 -15.17 -0.24 -9.97
CA CYS A 20 -15.17 0.03 -8.52
C CYS A 20 -13.98 -0.64 -7.81
N THR A 21 -13.59 -1.84 -8.24
CA THR A 21 -12.45 -2.57 -7.69
C THR A 21 -11.14 -1.86 -8.02
N GLU A 22 -10.91 -1.51 -9.28
CA GLU A 22 -9.72 -0.75 -9.71
C GLU A 22 -9.60 0.60 -8.98
N ALA A 23 -10.72 1.32 -8.81
CA ALA A 23 -10.74 2.56 -8.05
C ALA A 23 -10.33 2.36 -6.58
N ALA A 24 -10.76 1.27 -5.95
CA ALA A 24 -10.35 0.93 -4.58
C ALA A 24 -8.84 0.67 -4.49
N PHE A 25 -8.26 -0.07 -5.43
CA PHE A 25 -6.81 -0.28 -5.50
C PHE A 25 -6.02 1.01 -5.73
N LEU A 26 -6.54 1.90 -6.59
CA LEU A 26 -5.94 3.22 -6.80
C LEU A 26 -5.90 4.02 -5.49
N LEU A 27 -7.00 4.05 -4.74
CA LEU A 27 -7.08 4.71 -3.44
C LEU A 27 -6.13 4.08 -2.41
N LEU A 28 -5.96 2.76 -2.41
CA LEU A 28 -4.97 2.08 -1.57
C LEU A 28 -3.52 2.46 -1.96
N GLY A 29 -3.24 2.61 -3.25
CA GLY A 29 -1.95 3.09 -3.74
C GLY A 29 -1.64 4.51 -3.27
N MET A 30 -2.63 5.41 -3.35
CA MET A 30 -2.53 6.77 -2.81
C MET A 30 -2.30 6.77 -1.30
N LEU A 31 -3.09 5.95 -0.57
CA LEU A 31 -2.96 5.78 0.87
C LEU A 31 -1.55 5.35 1.24
N ARG A 32 -1.01 4.31 0.58
CA ARG A 32 0.36 3.84 0.82
C ARG A 32 1.38 4.95 0.60
N SER A 33 1.26 5.70 -0.50
CA SER A 33 2.19 6.79 -0.81
C SER A 33 2.22 7.86 0.27
N MET A 34 1.05 8.27 0.77
CA MET A 34 0.97 9.30 1.82
C MET A 34 1.36 8.78 3.20
N LEU A 35 1.03 7.52 3.52
CA LEU A 35 1.46 6.92 4.79
C LEU A 35 2.98 6.79 4.88
N ASN A 36 3.66 6.60 3.76
CA ASN A 36 5.10 6.32 3.72
C ASN A 36 5.93 7.50 3.19
N SER A 37 5.31 8.66 2.92
CA SER A 37 6.00 9.92 2.64
C SER A 37 6.52 10.56 3.94
N PRO A 38 7.47 11.51 3.88
CA PRO A 38 7.97 12.24 5.04
C PRO A 38 6.94 13.23 5.59
N TRP A 39 5.82 12.74 6.12
CA TRP A 39 4.69 13.55 6.57
C TRP A 39 5.01 14.49 7.75
N GLN A 40 6.11 14.29 8.47
CA GLN A 40 6.51 15.19 9.57
C GLN A 40 7.03 16.54 9.09
N SER A 41 7.47 16.65 7.83
CA SER A 41 7.83 17.94 7.24
C SER A 41 6.62 18.73 6.76
N GLU A 42 5.46 18.09 6.68
CA GLU A 42 4.20 18.75 6.31
C GLU A 42 3.65 19.58 7.48
N GLU A 43 3.03 20.72 7.15
CA GLU A 43 2.38 21.59 8.12
C GLU A 43 1.30 20.85 8.92
N GLU A 44 1.15 21.18 10.21
CA GLU A 44 0.04 20.66 11.02
C GLU A 44 -1.30 21.15 10.41
N GLY A 45 -2.21 20.24 10.09
CA GLY A 45 -3.44 20.54 9.34
C GLY A 45 -3.27 20.50 7.81
N SER A 46 -2.09 20.17 7.29
CA SER A 46 -1.91 19.89 5.87
C SER A 46 -2.83 18.75 5.43
N TRP A 47 -3.51 18.96 4.30
CA TRP A 47 -4.32 17.93 3.65
C TRP A 47 -3.58 16.61 3.52
N LEU A 48 -2.29 16.62 3.17
CA LEU A 48 -1.50 15.41 2.97
C LEU A 48 -1.37 14.56 4.25
N ARG A 49 -1.40 15.20 5.43
CA ARG A 49 -1.32 14.52 6.73
C ARG A 49 -2.67 13.99 7.20
N GLU A 50 -3.76 14.65 6.84
CA GLU A 50 -5.12 14.28 7.27
C GLU A 50 -5.80 13.29 6.30
N TYR A 51 -5.54 13.42 5.00
CA TYR A 51 -6.22 12.66 3.97
C TYR A 51 -6.10 11.13 4.10
N PRO A 52 -4.98 10.54 4.57
CA PRO A 52 -4.92 9.11 4.89
C PRO A 52 -6.02 8.64 5.85
N VAL A 53 -6.39 9.47 6.84
CA VAL A 53 -7.48 9.17 7.77
C VAL A 53 -8.82 9.21 7.04
N THR A 54 -9.03 10.25 6.22
CA THR A 54 -10.25 10.41 5.41
C THR A 54 -10.46 9.23 4.47
N LEU A 55 -9.42 8.74 3.80
CA LEU A 55 -9.50 7.55 2.95
C LEU A 55 -9.90 6.30 3.74
N MET A 56 -9.33 6.09 4.93
CA MET A 56 -9.71 4.96 5.78
C MET A 56 -11.15 5.06 6.27
N GLN A 57 -11.63 6.25 6.60
CA GLN A 57 -13.03 6.49 6.96
C GLN A 57 -13.95 6.23 5.76
N PHE A 58 -13.55 6.64 4.56
CA PHE A 58 -14.29 6.37 3.34
C PHE A 58 -14.39 4.87 3.05
N PHE A 59 -13.29 4.10 3.14
CA PHE A 59 -13.34 2.65 3.02
C PHE A 59 -14.26 2.01 4.06
N ARG A 60 -14.20 2.47 5.32
CA ARG A 60 -15.10 2.02 6.37
C ARG A 60 -16.56 2.34 6.04
N TYR A 61 -16.84 3.54 5.54
CA TYR A 61 -18.18 3.92 5.11
C TYR A 61 -18.69 3.00 4.00
N LEU A 62 -17.89 2.77 2.95
CA LEU A 62 -18.26 1.88 1.85
C LEU A 62 -18.51 0.46 2.33
N TYR A 63 -17.67 -0.06 3.22
CA TYR A 63 -17.82 -1.40 3.79
C TYR A 63 -19.20 -1.61 4.45
N HIS A 64 -19.70 -0.63 5.20
CA HIS A 64 -20.98 -0.74 5.90
C HIS A 64 -22.20 -0.41 5.04
N ASN A 65 -22.04 0.46 4.03
CA ASN A 65 -23.18 1.03 3.29
C ASN A 65 -23.32 0.49 1.86
N VAL A 66 -22.34 -0.26 1.35
CA VAL A 66 -22.34 -0.77 -0.03
C VAL A 66 -22.11 -2.28 -0.02
N PRO A 67 -23.17 -3.10 0.22
CA PRO A 67 -23.05 -4.56 0.31
C PRO A 67 -22.60 -5.21 -1.00
N ASP A 68 -22.85 -4.56 -2.14
CA ASP A 68 -22.45 -5.05 -3.47
C ASP A 68 -20.93 -5.20 -3.62
N LEU A 69 -20.15 -4.55 -2.75
CA LEU A 69 -18.68 -4.64 -2.72
C LEU A 69 -18.16 -5.80 -1.84
N ALA A 70 -19.05 -6.61 -1.25
CA ALA A 70 -18.68 -7.73 -0.36
C ALA A 70 -17.56 -8.60 -0.95
N SER A 71 -17.66 -8.99 -2.22
CA SER A 71 -16.66 -9.85 -2.86
C SER A 71 -15.26 -9.20 -2.94
N MET A 72 -15.20 -7.88 -3.11
CA MET A 72 -13.94 -7.13 -3.16
C MET A 72 -13.26 -7.08 -1.78
N TRP A 73 -14.02 -6.81 -0.71
CA TRP A 73 -13.46 -6.72 0.66
C TRP A 73 -12.85 -8.02 1.16
N MET A 74 -13.35 -9.15 0.66
CA MET A 74 -12.92 -10.51 1.01
C MET A 74 -11.85 -11.04 0.05
N SER A 75 -11.53 -10.30 -1.02
CA SER A 75 -10.54 -10.72 -2.00
C SER A 75 -9.14 -10.73 -1.37
N PRO A 76 -8.33 -11.78 -1.61
CA PRO A 76 -6.94 -11.82 -1.14
C PRO A 76 -6.13 -10.64 -1.69
N ASP A 77 -6.41 -10.19 -2.91
CA ASP A 77 -5.68 -9.07 -3.53
C ASP A 77 -5.92 -7.76 -2.78
N PHE A 78 -7.18 -7.49 -2.41
CA PHE A 78 -7.54 -6.29 -1.66
C PHE A 78 -6.92 -6.32 -0.25
N LEU A 79 -7.00 -7.46 0.44
CA LEU A 79 -6.43 -7.64 1.78
C LEU A 79 -4.90 -7.48 1.75
N CYS A 80 -4.24 -8.06 0.76
CA CYS A 80 -2.80 -7.89 0.54
C CYS A 80 -2.44 -6.43 0.28
N ALA A 81 -3.16 -5.74 -0.61
CA ALA A 81 -2.91 -4.34 -0.92
C ALA A 81 -3.12 -3.43 0.30
N LEU A 82 -4.18 -3.65 1.08
CA LEU A 82 -4.47 -2.93 2.32
C LEU A 82 -3.33 -3.15 3.34
N ALA A 83 -2.89 -4.39 3.53
CA ALA A 83 -1.79 -4.71 4.42
C ALA A 83 -0.48 -4.07 3.96
N ALA A 84 -0.25 -4.03 2.65
CA ALA A 84 0.95 -3.44 2.11
C ALA A 84 1.05 -1.92 2.36
N THR A 85 -0.08 -1.22 2.59
CA THR A 85 -0.09 0.24 2.83
C THR A 85 0.74 0.69 4.04
N VAL A 86 0.88 -0.15 5.07
CA VAL A 86 1.62 0.20 6.29
C VAL A 86 3.12 -0.09 6.21
N PHE A 87 3.57 -0.74 5.14
CA PHE A 87 4.98 -0.98 4.88
C PHE A 87 5.52 0.07 3.91
N PRO A 88 6.70 0.65 4.18
CA PRO A 88 7.41 1.47 3.21
C PRO A 88 7.54 0.74 1.87
N PHE A 89 7.62 1.49 0.76
CA PHE A 89 7.97 0.87 -0.51
C PHE A 89 9.31 0.14 -0.35
N ASN A 90 9.44 -1.03 -0.99
CA ASN A 90 10.70 -1.79 -1.06
C ASN A 90 11.75 -1.06 -1.93
N ILE A 91 12.01 0.21 -1.63
CA ILE A 91 13.21 0.89 -2.09
C ILE A 91 14.25 0.55 -1.02
N ARG A 92 14.80 -0.67 -1.10
CA ARG A 92 16.10 -0.89 -0.46
C ARG A 92 17.00 0.24 -0.96
N PRO A 93 17.61 1.04 -0.08
CA PRO A 93 18.69 1.90 -0.51
C PRO A 93 19.68 1.00 -1.25
N TYR A 94 20.18 1.41 -2.42
CA TYR A 94 21.24 0.66 -3.11
C TYR A 94 22.40 0.29 -2.16
N SER A 95 22.62 1.11 -1.13
CA SER A 95 23.51 0.86 0.01
C SER A 95 23.28 -0.44 0.79
N GLU A 96 22.06 -0.99 0.87
CA GLU A 96 21.79 -2.27 1.56
C GLU A 96 21.90 -3.49 0.62
N MET A 97 22.07 -3.28 -0.69
CA MET A 97 22.26 -4.36 -1.66
C MET A 97 23.74 -4.73 -1.85
N VAL A 98 24.67 -3.92 -1.33
CA VAL A 98 26.12 -4.03 -1.57
C VAL A 98 26.86 -4.69 -0.40
N THR A 99 26.22 -4.96 0.73
CA THR A 99 26.90 -5.48 1.94
C THR A 99 26.99 -7.00 2.06
N ASP A 100 26.48 -7.79 1.10
CA ASP A 100 26.54 -9.26 1.17
C ASP A 100 27.67 -9.88 0.31
N LEU A 101 28.60 -9.07 -0.21
CA LEU A 101 29.73 -9.54 -1.03
C LEU A 101 31.05 -8.89 -0.62
N ASP A 102 31.47 -9.08 0.63
CA ASP A 102 32.88 -8.91 0.98
C ASP A 102 33.29 -10.05 1.92
N ASP A 103 33.66 -11.18 1.31
CA ASP A 103 34.63 -12.10 1.88
C ASP A 103 35.66 -12.43 0.79
N GLU A 104 36.84 -11.82 0.93
CA GLU A 104 38.16 -12.31 0.52
C GLU A 104 38.41 -12.57 -0.99
N VAL A 105 39.14 -11.67 -1.67
CA VAL A 105 40.58 -11.82 -1.99
C VAL A 105 41.04 -10.72 -2.97
N GLY A 106 42.15 -10.04 -2.65
CA GLY A 106 42.52 -8.75 -3.23
C GLY A 106 43.31 -8.73 -4.56
N SER A 107 43.62 -7.50 -5.02
CA SER A 107 44.92 -7.04 -5.52
C SER A 107 44.82 -5.57 -6.01
N PRO A 108 45.82 -4.69 -5.78
CA PRO A 108 45.72 -3.25 -6.07
C PRO A 108 46.32 -2.90 -7.45
N ALA A 109 45.62 -2.07 -8.24
CA ALA A 109 46.22 -1.39 -9.39
C ALA A 109 45.43 -0.10 -9.76
N GLU A 110 46.00 1.02 -9.30
CA GLU A 110 46.23 2.29 -10.00
C GLU A 110 45.19 2.87 -10.99
N GLU A 111 44.78 4.09 -10.64
CA GLU A 111 44.76 5.30 -11.48
C GLU A 111 44.16 5.23 -12.89
N PHE A 112 42.97 5.79 -13.07
CA PHE A 112 42.79 6.79 -14.14
C PHE A 112 41.65 7.77 -13.84
N LYS A 113 42.02 9.04 -13.72
CA LYS A 113 41.14 10.19 -13.55
C LYS A 113 40.89 10.79 -14.94
N ALA A 114 39.65 10.73 -15.45
CA ALA A 114 39.28 11.51 -16.64
C ALA A 114 37.78 11.88 -16.65
N PHE A 115 37.54 13.16 -16.37
CA PHE A 115 36.49 14.05 -16.87
C PHE A 115 35.15 13.46 -17.35
N ALA A 116 34.08 13.75 -16.61
CA ALA A 116 32.79 14.11 -17.20
C ALA A 116 31.95 14.98 -16.24
N ALA A 117 31.65 16.18 -16.72
CA ALA A 117 30.43 16.97 -16.50
C ALA A 117 29.96 17.29 -15.07
N ASP A 118 30.21 18.55 -14.71
CA ASP A 118 29.33 19.40 -13.90
C ASP A 118 27.90 19.38 -14.46
N THR A 119 27.02 18.53 -13.92
CA THR A 119 25.59 18.83 -13.68
C THR A 119 24.97 17.69 -12.88
N GLY A 120 24.72 17.91 -11.60
CA GLY A 120 24.12 16.88 -10.78
C GLY A 120 23.73 17.45 -9.43
N MET A 121 22.61 18.18 -9.45
CA MET A 121 21.77 18.56 -8.32
C MET A 121 22.29 17.97 -7.00
N ASN A 122 22.84 18.82 -6.14
CA ASN A 122 22.95 18.52 -4.71
C ASN A 122 21.52 18.22 -4.23
N ARG A 123 21.08 16.97 -4.38
CA ARG A 123 19.99 16.44 -3.59
C ARG A 123 20.60 16.38 -2.21
N SER A 124 20.42 17.49 -1.50
CA SER A 124 20.50 17.54 -0.05
C SER A 124 20.01 16.19 0.43
N GLN A 125 20.95 15.47 1.01
CA GLN A 125 20.76 14.34 1.88
C GLN A 125 19.84 14.85 3.00
N SER A 126 18.55 15.08 2.69
CA SER A 126 17.54 15.37 3.67
C SER A 126 17.36 14.04 4.36
N GLU A 127 18.21 13.86 5.36
CA GLU A 127 17.87 13.25 6.63
C GLU A 127 16.77 12.23 6.46
N TYR A 128 17.19 10.96 6.42
CA TYR A 128 16.56 9.91 7.22
C TYR A 128 15.54 10.54 8.17
N CYS A 129 14.28 10.61 7.76
CA CYS A 129 13.24 11.25 8.54
C CYS A 129 13.05 10.33 9.75
N ASN A 130 13.80 10.61 10.81
CA ASN A 130 13.92 9.92 12.09
C ASN A 130 12.85 8.84 12.32
N VAL A 131 13.04 7.66 11.72
CA VAL A 131 12.32 6.45 12.14
C VAL A 131 13.12 5.95 13.32
N GLY A 132 12.64 6.25 14.53
CA GLY A 132 13.10 5.60 15.75
C GLY A 132 13.21 4.11 15.49
N THR A 133 14.45 3.62 15.56
CA THR A 133 14.89 2.26 15.29
C THR A 133 14.03 1.27 16.08
N LYS A 134 13.16 0.48 15.40
CA LYS A 134 12.58 -0.81 15.85
C LYS A 134 11.51 -1.43 14.95
N THR A 135 10.93 -0.72 13.97
CA THR A 135 9.77 -1.22 13.20
C THR A 135 9.90 -0.95 11.70
N TYR A 136 9.64 -1.96 10.88
CA TYR A 136 9.55 -1.87 9.41
C TYR A 136 8.21 -1.26 8.91
N LEU A 137 7.39 -0.71 9.81
CA LEU A 137 6.11 -0.08 9.50
C LEU A 137 6.23 1.45 9.50
N THR A 138 5.34 2.13 8.77
CA THR A 138 5.16 3.58 8.86
C THR A 138 4.91 4.05 10.30
N ASN A 139 5.35 5.28 10.61
CA ASN A 139 5.02 5.97 11.85
C ASN A 139 3.83 6.94 11.72
N HIS A 140 3.18 7.00 10.55
CA HIS A 140 2.04 7.87 10.32
C HIS A 140 0.87 7.53 11.28
N PRO A 141 0.21 8.52 11.93
CA PRO A 141 -0.85 8.27 12.90
C PRO A 141 -2.03 7.49 12.32
N ALA A 142 -2.27 7.61 11.02
CA ALA A 142 -3.34 6.88 10.34
C ALA A 142 -3.12 5.36 10.24
N LYS A 143 -1.91 4.85 10.53
CA LYS A 143 -1.61 3.41 10.59
C LYS A 143 -2.61 2.64 11.45
N LYS A 144 -3.04 3.23 12.58
CA LYS A 144 -4.02 2.60 13.48
C LYS A 144 -5.33 2.25 12.77
N PHE A 145 -5.82 3.12 11.90
CA PHE A 145 -7.07 2.90 11.18
C PHE A 145 -6.95 1.77 10.16
N VAL A 146 -5.78 1.61 9.53
CA VAL A 146 -5.51 0.47 8.65
C VAL A 146 -5.61 -0.85 9.42
N PHE A 147 -4.94 -0.95 10.58
CA PHE A 147 -4.98 -2.15 11.41
C PHE A 147 -6.37 -2.43 11.97
N ASP A 148 -7.09 -1.40 12.39
CA ASP A 148 -8.46 -1.55 12.91
C ASP A 148 -9.41 -2.04 11.82
N PHE A 149 -9.31 -1.48 10.61
CA PHE A 149 -10.12 -1.92 9.47
C PHE A 149 -9.77 -3.34 9.03
N MET A 150 -8.48 -3.66 8.94
CA MET A 150 -8.01 -5.01 8.63
C MET A 150 -8.50 -6.05 9.64
N ARG A 151 -8.51 -5.73 10.94
CA ARG A 151 -9.08 -6.61 11.97
C ARG A 151 -10.55 -6.91 11.71
N VAL A 152 -11.36 -5.90 11.37
CA VAL A 152 -12.77 -6.09 11.03
C VAL A 152 -12.91 -7.05 9.84
N LEU A 153 -12.19 -6.79 8.75
CA LEU A 153 -12.27 -7.63 7.55
C LEU A 153 -11.83 -9.07 7.82
N ILE A 154 -10.74 -9.28 8.56
CA ILE A 154 -10.25 -10.64 8.88
C ILE A 154 -11.25 -11.40 9.76
N ILE A 155 -11.82 -10.75 10.78
CA ILE A 155 -12.84 -11.37 11.63
C ILE A 155 -14.04 -11.80 10.78
N ASP A 156 -14.52 -10.91 9.92
CA ASP A 156 -15.66 -11.22 9.06
C ASP A 156 -15.34 -12.35 8.06
N ASN A 157 -14.13 -12.40 7.49
CA ASN A 157 -13.66 -13.54 6.66
C ASN A 157 -13.67 -14.87 7.42
N LEU A 158 -13.14 -14.88 8.65
CA LEU A 158 -13.05 -16.10 9.45
C LEU A 158 -14.43 -16.56 9.92
N CYS A 159 -15.34 -15.63 10.24
CA CYS A 159 -16.70 -15.94 10.68
C CYS A 159 -17.62 -16.40 9.53
N LEU A 160 -17.37 -15.95 8.30
CA LEU A 160 -18.18 -16.29 7.14
C LEU A 160 -17.76 -17.59 6.43
N THR A 161 -16.64 -18.21 6.80
CA THR A 161 -16.22 -19.51 6.25
C THR A 161 -17.06 -20.63 6.88
N PRO A 162 -18.02 -21.26 6.18
CA PRO A 162 -18.77 -22.37 6.77
C PRO A 162 -17.81 -23.53 7.04
N ALA A 163 -17.86 -24.10 8.25
CA ALA A 163 -17.17 -25.35 8.54
C ALA A 163 -17.64 -26.41 7.54
N SER A 164 -16.76 -26.80 6.62
CA SER A 164 -17.03 -27.82 5.62
C SER A 164 -17.38 -29.12 6.35
N LYS A 165 -18.67 -29.45 6.41
CA LYS A 165 -19.11 -30.80 6.75
C LYS A 165 -18.79 -31.65 5.53
N GLN A 166 -17.60 -32.25 5.52
CA GLN A 166 -17.34 -33.41 4.67
C GLN A 166 -18.19 -34.56 5.26
N THR A 167 -19.22 -34.95 4.52
CA THR A 167 -19.91 -36.24 4.64
C THR A 167 -19.69 -37.01 3.37
#